data_AF-A0A069EXU8-F1
#
_entry.id   AF-A0A069EXU8-F1
#
_cell.length_a   1.000
_cell.length_b   1.000
_cell.length_c   1.000
_cell.angle_alpha   90.00
_cell.angle_beta   90.00
_cell.angle_gamma   90.00
#
_symmetry.space_group_name_H-M   'P 1'
#
loop_
_entity.id
_entity.type
_entity.pdbx_description
1 polymer ?
#
loop_
_entity_poly.entity_id
_entity_poly.type
_entity_poly.pdbx_seq_one_letter_code
_entity_poly.pdbx_strand_id
1 'polypeptide(L)'
;MIVASHTPNMTGVLLSGEPDDFRALYESLHKVIGNVDPDIEDGAVLRILGFCYDVRHTLMGHRNAAFEEHGFDDEHLAFLSLVGPKQNLKLSFETFWPEMLYIVFSLEICIKDYQKTSKATIWDPHITQARILQSAITKLVEETVTSRQFASFQKWITENSVSRIIYMQYIDYLNSKWNDLDAEKRKKNFNIFAKRTCQLTSDYERQKRLVIEAAIEHRCLPSEIHYPSEFYNHVEW
;
A
#
# COMPACT_ATOMS: atom_id res chain seq x y z
N MET A 1 -16.57 3.82 -1.60
CA MET A 1 -15.34 4.32 -0.97
C MET A 1 -14.39 3.17 -0.71
N ILE A 2 -13.07 3.39 -0.85
CA ILE A 2 -12.05 2.41 -0.49
C ILE A 2 -12.07 2.14 1.02
N VAL A 3 -12.03 0.87 1.41
CA VAL A 3 -11.99 0.38 2.79
C VAL A 3 -10.81 -0.57 2.94
N ALA A 4 -10.15 -0.53 4.09
CA ALA A 4 -9.05 -1.42 4.43
C ALA A 4 -9.41 -2.25 5.66
N SER A 5 -9.10 -3.55 5.63
CA SER A 5 -9.19 -4.44 6.78
C SER A 5 -7.96 -5.34 6.87
N HIS A 6 -7.74 -5.98 8.01
CA HIS A 6 -6.71 -7.01 8.12
C HIS A 6 -7.12 -8.24 7.30
N THR A 7 -6.15 -8.88 6.65
CA THR A 7 -6.32 -10.26 6.22
C THR A 7 -6.42 -11.19 7.46
N PRO A 8 -7.02 -12.38 7.35
CA PRO A 8 -7.32 -13.24 8.51
C PRO A 8 -6.14 -13.49 9.45
N ASN A 9 -4.93 -13.68 8.92
CA ASN A 9 -3.73 -13.94 9.70
C ASN A 9 -2.89 -12.69 9.96
N MET A 10 -3.40 -11.49 9.66
CA MET A 10 -2.68 -10.22 9.75
C MET A 10 -1.39 -10.20 8.91
N THR A 11 -1.29 -11.06 7.89
CA THR A 11 -0.19 -11.08 6.92
C THR A 11 -0.18 -9.79 6.11
N GLY A 12 -1.38 -9.29 5.80
CA GLY A 12 -1.56 -8.14 4.95
C GLY A 12 -2.78 -7.29 5.27
N VAL A 13 -3.05 -6.40 4.33
CA VAL A 13 -4.24 -5.56 4.23
C VAL A 13 -5.09 -6.10 3.09
N LEU A 14 -6.36 -6.34 3.36
CA LEU A 14 -7.39 -6.50 2.34
C LEU A 14 -7.95 -5.13 2.01
N LEU A 15 -7.73 -4.67 0.77
CA LEU A 15 -8.29 -3.42 0.28
C LEU A 15 -9.54 -3.73 -0.54
N SER A 16 -10.67 -3.12 -0.19
CA SER A 16 -11.94 -3.33 -0.84
C SER A 16 -12.61 -2.03 -1.28
N GLY A 17 -13.47 -2.11 -2.28
CA GLY A 17 -14.18 -0.95 -2.82
C GLY A 17 -15.07 -1.32 -3.99
N GLU A 18 -15.83 -0.36 -4.48
CA GLU A 18 -16.57 -0.51 -5.73
C GLU A 18 -15.65 -0.26 -6.93
N PRO A 19 -16.04 -0.71 -8.15
CA PRO A 19 -15.24 -0.48 -9.34
C PRO A 19 -14.85 0.99 -9.56
N ASP A 20 -15.75 1.93 -9.29
CA ASP A 20 -15.46 3.36 -9.46
C ASP A 20 -14.47 3.89 -8.43
N ASP A 21 -14.46 3.34 -7.21
CA ASP A 21 -13.47 3.70 -6.19
C ASP A 21 -12.05 3.33 -6.64
N PHE A 22 -11.89 2.12 -7.20
CA PHE A 22 -10.59 1.65 -7.70
C PHE A 22 -10.16 2.39 -8.96
N ARG A 23 -11.09 2.75 -9.87
CA ARG A 23 -10.79 3.59 -11.03
C ARG A 23 -10.27 4.96 -10.59
N ALA A 24 -11.00 5.62 -9.70
CA ALA A 24 -10.60 6.92 -9.17
C ALA A 24 -9.22 6.85 -8.49
N LEU A 25 -8.98 5.81 -7.68
CA LEU A 25 -7.69 5.59 -7.03
C LEU A 25 -6.57 5.37 -8.05
N TYR A 26 -6.77 4.48 -9.02
CA TYR A 26 -5.79 4.18 -10.07
C TYR A 26 -5.37 5.42 -10.84
N GLU A 27 -6.34 6.18 -11.36
CA GLU A 27 -6.09 7.40 -12.13
C GLU A 27 -5.36 8.46 -11.30
N SER A 28 -5.78 8.62 -10.04
CA SER A 28 -5.20 9.61 -9.14
C SER A 28 -3.78 9.28 -8.72
N LEU A 29 -3.49 8.01 -8.45
CA LEU A 29 -2.12 7.58 -8.14
C LEU A 29 -1.19 7.82 -9.33
N HIS A 30 -1.59 7.44 -10.55
CA HIS A 30 -0.82 7.74 -11.77
C HIS A 30 -0.59 9.24 -11.97
N LYS A 31 -1.59 10.07 -11.65
CA LYS A 31 -1.45 11.53 -11.75
C LYS A 31 -0.49 12.10 -10.71
N VAL A 32 -0.58 11.63 -9.46
CA VAL A 32 0.22 12.11 -8.32
C VAL A 32 1.68 11.69 -8.43
N ILE A 33 1.98 10.47 -8.88
CA ILE A 33 3.38 10.06 -9.12
C ILE A 33 3.98 10.80 -10.33
N GLY A 34 3.15 11.23 -11.28
CA GLY A 34 3.56 11.97 -12.47
C GLY A 34 4.39 11.14 -13.45
N ASN A 35 4.98 11.83 -14.44
CA ASN A 35 5.93 11.22 -15.36
C ASN A 35 7.29 11.16 -14.67
N VAL A 36 7.55 10.06 -13.98
CA VAL A 36 8.88 9.78 -13.48
C VAL A 36 9.74 9.42 -14.67
N ASP A 37 10.88 10.12 -14.79
CA ASP A 37 11.85 9.85 -15.83
C ASP A 37 12.25 8.37 -15.74
N PRO A 38 12.13 7.57 -16.81
CA PRO A 38 12.53 6.16 -16.82
C PRO A 38 13.97 5.93 -16.38
N ASP A 39 14.84 6.94 -16.52
CA ASP A 39 16.25 6.87 -16.13
C ASP A 39 16.47 7.16 -14.63
N ILE A 40 15.42 7.58 -13.90
CA ILE A 40 15.44 7.70 -12.45
C ILE A 40 14.90 6.40 -11.85
N GLU A 41 15.80 5.60 -11.28
CA GLU A 41 15.46 4.45 -10.43
C GLU A 41 14.84 4.91 -9.09
N ASP A 42 13.67 5.56 -9.14
CA ASP A 42 12.91 5.87 -7.92
C ASP A 42 12.15 4.64 -7.47
N GLY A 43 12.76 3.91 -6.52
CA GLY A 43 12.17 2.72 -5.95
C GLY A 43 10.79 2.95 -5.32
N ALA A 44 10.54 4.14 -4.75
CA ALA A 44 9.24 4.43 -4.15
C ALA A 44 8.13 4.45 -5.22
N VAL A 45 8.42 5.06 -6.37
CA VAL A 45 7.51 5.14 -7.51
C VAL A 45 7.24 3.74 -8.08
N LEU A 46 8.28 2.92 -8.25
CA LEU A 46 8.13 1.56 -8.76
C LEU A 46 7.23 0.69 -7.86
N ARG A 47 7.33 0.82 -6.53
CA ARG A 47 6.41 0.13 -5.61
C ARG A 47 4.97 0.63 -5.74
N ILE A 48 4.76 1.93 -5.85
CA ILE A 48 3.41 2.49 -6.08
C ILE A 48 2.84 2.03 -7.43
N LEU A 49 3.66 1.93 -8.47
CA LEU A 49 3.25 1.36 -9.76
C LEU A 49 2.91 -0.13 -9.66
N GLY A 50 3.66 -0.90 -8.86
CA GLY A 50 3.31 -2.28 -8.51
C GLY A 50 1.95 -2.38 -7.82
N PHE A 51 1.65 -1.47 -6.90
CA PHE A 51 0.32 -1.38 -6.31
C PHE A 51 -0.76 -1.00 -7.34
N CYS A 52 -0.47 -0.07 -8.25
CA CYS A 52 -1.39 0.27 -9.35
C CYS A 52 -1.66 -0.91 -10.28
N TYR A 53 -0.67 -1.81 -10.45
CA TYR A 53 -0.85 -3.06 -11.17
C TYR A 53 -1.90 -3.94 -10.47
N ASP A 54 -1.82 -4.13 -9.15
CA ASP A 54 -2.84 -4.90 -8.42
C ASP A 54 -4.22 -4.26 -8.49
N VAL A 55 -4.33 -2.93 -8.37
CA VAL A 55 -5.60 -2.21 -8.56
C VAL A 55 -6.18 -2.48 -9.95
N ARG A 56 -5.36 -2.40 -11.00
CA ARG A 56 -5.77 -2.68 -12.38
C ARG A 56 -6.23 -4.12 -12.56
N HIS A 57 -5.50 -5.08 -12.00
CA HIS A 57 -5.88 -6.50 -12.05
C HIS A 57 -7.18 -6.79 -11.29
N THR A 58 -7.42 -6.06 -10.21
CA THR A 58 -8.69 -6.11 -9.48
C THR A 58 -9.85 -5.61 -10.35
N LEU A 59 -9.68 -4.47 -11.03
CA LEU A 59 -10.67 -3.93 -11.97
C LEU A 59 -10.95 -4.86 -13.16
N MET A 60 -9.98 -5.68 -13.56
CA MET A 60 -10.12 -6.70 -14.61
C MET A 60 -10.82 -7.98 -14.13
N GLY A 61 -11.13 -8.11 -12.84
CA GLY A 61 -11.70 -9.32 -12.26
C GLY A 61 -10.68 -10.46 -12.06
N HIS A 62 -9.38 -10.15 -12.04
CA HIS A 62 -8.31 -11.11 -11.76
C HIS A 62 -7.97 -11.25 -10.26
N ARG A 63 -8.82 -10.67 -9.40
CA ARG A 63 -8.71 -10.70 -7.93
C ARG A 63 -10.09 -11.01 -7.35
N ASN A 64 -10.30 -10.74 -6.07
CA ASN A 64 -11.53 -11.10 -5.37
C ASN A 64 -12.70 -10.21 -5.80
N ALA A 65 -13.88 -10.82 -5.88
CA ALA A 65 -15.14 -10.15 -6.19
C ALA A 65 -16.27 -10.77 -5.36
N ALA A 66 -17.12 -9.94 -4.78
CA ALA A 66 -18.28 -10.35 -4.00
C ALA A 66 -19.46 -9.42 -4.25
N PHE A 67 -20.68 -9.92 -4.07
CA PHE A 67 -21.88 -9.10 -4.07
C PHE A 67 -22.28 -8.80 -2.62
N GLU A 68 -22.41 -7.52 -2.29
CA GLU A 68 -22.82 -7.05 -0.96
C GLU A 68 -24.16 -6.31 -1.05
N GLU A 69 -25.03 -6.49 -0.07
CA GLU A 69 -26.29 -5.76 0.00
C GLU A 69 -26.05 -4.26 0.14
N HIS A 70 -26.77 -3.45 -0.65
CA HIS A 70 -26.59 -1.99 -0.65
C HIS A 70 -27.43 -1.26 0.41
N GLY A 71 -28.18 -2.01 1.23
CA GLY A 71 -28.93 -1.49 2.36
C GLY A 71 -30.36 -1.04 2.06
N PHE A 72 -30.83 -1.09 0.81
CA PHE A 72 -32.26 -0.88 0.50
C PHE A 72 -33.01 -2.21 0.49
N ASP A 73 -34.00 -2.34 1.36
CA ASP A 73 -34.98 -3.42 1.31
C ASP A 73 -36.09 -3.15 0.28
N ASP A 74 -37.00 -4.11 0.13
CA ASP A 74 -38.11 -4.01 -0.83
C ASP A 74 -39.06 -2.85 -0.54
N GLU A 75 -39.27 -2.51 0.73
CA GLU A 75 -40.15 -1.40 1.11
C GLU A 75 -39.54 -0.05 0.73
N HIS A 76 -38.24 0.12 0.96
CA HIS A 76 -37.52 1.33 0.57
C HIS A 76 -37.50 1.51 -0.96
N LEU A 77 -37.24 0.42 -1.71
CA LEU A 77 -37.24 0.46 -3.17
C LEU A 77 -38.63 0.78 -3.71
N ALA A 78 -39.67 0.18 -3.15
CA ALA A 78 -41.06 0.47 -3.52
C ALA A 78 -41.44 1.93 -3.20
N PHE A 79 -41.06 2.44 -2.02
CA PHE A 79 -41.31 3.83 -1.63
C PHE A 79 -40.65 4.83 -2.59
N LEU A 80 -39.41 4.56 -3.00
CA LEU A 80 -38.68 5.37 -3.97
C LEU A 80 -39.14 5.15 -5.42
N SER A 81 -40.08 4.23 -5.66
CA SER A 81 -40.51 3.81 -7.00
C SER A 81 -39.35 3.34 -7.89
N LEU A 82 -38.35 2.68 -7.28
CA LEU A 82 -37.17 2.15 -7.95
C LEU A 82 -37.28 0.64 -8.12
N VAL A 83 -36.90 0.16 -9.31
CA VAL A 83 -36.72 -1.28 -9.59
C VAL A 83 -35.25 -1.49 -9.91
N GLY A 84 -34.55 -2.29 -9.10
CA GLY A 84 -33.11 -2.49 -9.25
C GLY A 84 -32.57 -3.70 -8.48
N PRO A 85 -31.29 -4.06 -8.71
CA PRO A 85 -30.61 -5.10 -7.96
C PRO A 85 -30.55 -4.73 -6.47
N LYS A 86 -30.49 -5.72 -5.57
CA LYS A 86 -30.36 -5.53 -4.11
C LYS A 86 -28.92 -5.47 -3.61
N GLN A 87 -27.97 -5.69 -4.51
CA GLN A 87 -26.57 -5.88 -4.18
C GLN A 87 -25.68 -5.08 -5.13
N ASN A 88 -24.57 -4.59 -4.58
CA ASN A 88 -23.49 -3.94 -5.32
C ASN A 88 -22.32 -4.91 -5.46
N LEU A 89 -21.61 -4.82 -6.58
CA LEU A 89 -20.35 -5.52 -6.77
C LEU A 89 -19.26 -4.84 -5.95
N LYS A 90 -18.63 -5.59 -5.05
CA LYS A 90 -17.41 -5.22 -4.35
C LYS A 90 -16.23 -5.99 -4.91
N LEU A 91 -15.16 -5.27 -5.14
CA LEU A 91 -13.87 -5.80 -5.56
C LEU A 91 -12.90 -5.72 -4.39
N SER A 92 -11.93 -6.63 -4.32
CA SER A 92 -10.86 -6.55 -3.34
C SER A 92 -9.60 -7.30 -3.73
N PHE A 93 -8.49 -6.95 -3.08
CA PHE A 93 -7.22 -7.67 -3.19
C PHE A 93 -6.40 -7.49 -1.92
N GLU A 94 -5.50 -8.44 -1.68
CA GLU A 94 -4.58 -8.47 -0.56
C GLU A 94 -3.21 -7.90 -0.92
N THR A 95 -2.57 -7.27 0.05
CA THR A 95 -1.17 -6.86 -0.04
C THR A 95 -0.49 -6.98 1.31
N PHE A 96 0.83 -7.21 1.34
CA PHE A 96 1.56 -7.34 2.60
C PHE A 96 1.53 -6.06 3.43
N TRP A 97 1.56 -6.21 4.75
CA TRP A 97 1.60 -5.07 5.66
C TRP A 97 2.83 -4.19 5.44
N PRO A 98 4.08 -4.71 5.41
CA PRO A 98 5.24 -3.86 5.17
C PRO A 98 5.19 -3.13 3.81
N GLU A 99 4.72 -3.81 2.76
CA GLU A 99 4.49 -3.22 1.43
C GLU A 99 3.51 -2.04 1.50
N MET A 100 2.31 -2.24 2.07
CA MET A 100 1.28 -1.21 2.17
C MET A 100 1.74 -0.01 3.01
N LEU A 101 2.45 -0.25 4.11
CA LEU A 101 3.00 0.82 4.93
C LEU A 101 4.03 1.64 4.14
N TYR A 102 4.96 0.96 3.46
CA TYR A 102 5.93 1.64 2.60
C TYR A 102 5.25 2.48 1.51
N ILE A 103 4.22 1.96 0.85
CA ILE A 103 3.42 2.69 -0.15
C ILE A 103 2.79 3.95 0.46
N VAL A 104 2.13 3.84 1.62
CA VAL A 104 1.49 4.98 2.30
C VAL A 104 2.48 6.06 2.68
N PHE A 105 3.67 5.68 3.17
CA PHE A 105 4.73 6.63 3.49
C PHE A 105 5.28 7.29 2.22
N SER A 106 5.56 6.52 1.18
CA SER A 106 6.08 6.99 -0.10
C SER A 106 5.10 7.93 -0.81
N LEU A 107 3.80 7.68 -0.69
CA LEU A 107 2.77 8.51 -1.29
C LEU A 107 2.76 9.93 -0.71
N GLU A 108 3.19 10.13 0.54
CA GLU A 108 3.39 11.47 1.10
C GLU A 108 4.42 12.29 0.31
N ILE A 109 5.51 11.65 -0.14
CA ILE A 109 6.54 12.28 -0.97
C ILE A 109 5.92 12.69 -2.29
N CYS A 110 5.30 11.74 -2.98
CA CYS A 110 4.72 11.97 -4.31
C CYS A 110 3.66 13.08 -4.26
N ILE A 111 2.81 13.12 -3.22
CA ILE A 111 1.84 14.21 -3.04
C ILE A 111 2.54 15.55 -2.88
N LYS A 112 3.56 15.65 -2.01
CA LYS A 112 4.31 16.91 -1.80
C LYS A 112 4.99 17.38 -3.08
N ASP A 113 5.52 16.47 -3.87
CA ASP A 113 6.21 16.79 -5.11
C ASP A 113 5.23 17.14 -6.24
N TYR A 114 4.09 16.47 -6.33
CA TYR A 114 2.97 16.84 -7.20
C TYR A 114 2.43 18.25 -6.88
N GLN A 115 2.24 18.57 -5.60
CA GLN A 115 1.82 19.91 -5.16
C GLN A 115 2.78 21.01 -5.62
N LYS A 116 4.09 20.77 -5.52
CA LYS A 116 5.11 21.73 -5.96
C LYS A 116 5.15 21.87 -7.47
N THR A 117 5.22 20.74 -8.18
CA THR A 117 5.43 20.71 -9.64
C THR A 117 4.20 21.18 -10.41
N SER A 118 3.00 20.75 -10.00
CA SER A 118 1.74 21.07 -10.65
C SER A 118 1.03 22.29 -10.06
N LYS A 119 1.59 22.90 -9.00
CA LYS A 119 0.94 23.96 -8.20
C LYS A 119 -0.45 23.54 -7.68
N ALA A 120 -0.62 22.24 -7.46
CA ALA A 120 -1.88 21.67 -7.00
C ALA A 120 -2.14 22.08 -5.54
N THR A 121 -3.37 22.48 -5.25
CA THR A 121 -3.78 22.82 -3.88
C THR A 121 -4.09 21.57 -3.07
N ILE A 122 -4.25 21.70 -1.76
CA ILE A 122 -4.71 20.58 -0.91
C ILE A 122 -6.09 20.02 -1.31
N TRP A 123 -6.88 20.78 -2.08
CA TRP A 123 -8.22 20.40 -2.57
C TRP A 123 -8.18 19.76 -3.96
N ASP A 124 -7.01 19.49 -4.52
CA ASP A 124 -6.91 18.75 -5.77
C ASP A 124 -7.55 17.36 -5.60
N PRO A 125 -8.41 16.93 -6.54
CA PRO A 125 -9.15 15.68 -6.43
C PRO A 125 -8.22 14.44 -6.42
N HIS A 126 -7.09 14.50 -7.13
CA HIS A 126 -6.13 13.38 -7.15
C HIS A 126 -5.38 13.27 -5.84
N ILE A 127 -5.03 14.40 -5.22
CA ILE A 127 -4.48 14.42 -3.86
C ILE A 127 -5.50 13.86 -2.88
N THR A 128 -6.77 14.28 -2.98
CA THR A 128 -7.83 13.83 -2.08
C THR A 128 -8.02 12.32 -2.19
N GLN A 129 -8.04 11.76 -3.39
CA GLN A 129 -8.16 10.32 -3.59
C GLN A 129 -6.96 9.54 -3.03
N ALA A 130 -5.73 10.04 -3.22
CA ALA A 130 -4.54 9.46 -2.61
C ALA A 130 -4.62 9.50 -1.06
N ARG A 131 -5.14 10.60 -0.50
CA ARG A 131 -5.36 10.77 0.94
C ARG A 131 -6.46 9.86 1.48
N ILE A 132 -7.47 9.51 0.68
CA ILE A 132 -8.50 8.50 1.06
C ILE A 132 -7.85 7.15 1.32
N LEU A 133 -6.92 6.70 0.45
CA LEU A 133 -6.15 5.47 0.69
C LEU A 133 -5.35 5.58 1.99
N GLN A 134 -4.56 6.66 2.16
CA GLN A 134 -3.77 6.84 3.38
C GLN A 134 -4.64 6.90 4.65
N SER A 135 -5.83 7.49 4.57
CA SER A 135 -6.79 7.55 5.66
C SER A 135 -7.34 6.17 6.00
N ALA A 136 -7.71 5.35 5.00
CA ALA A 136 -8.17 3.98 5.22
C ALA A 136 -7.11 3.13 5.94
N ILE A 137 -5.84 3.23 5.52
CA ILE A 137 -4.75 2.50 6.16
C ILE A 137 -4.44 3.07 7.55
N THR A 138 -4.40 4.39 7.71
CA THR A 138 -4.10 5.03 9.00
C THR A 138 -5.14 4.66 10.05
N LYS A 139 -6.42 4.60 9.68
CA LYS A 139 -7.51 4.13 10.56
C LYS A 139 -7.26 2.68 11.01
N LEU A 140 -6.92 1.80 10.08
CA LEU A 140 -6.63 0.40 10.40
C LEU A 140 -5.40 0.26 11.33
N VAL A 141 -4.39 1.12 11.15
CA VAL A 141 -3.23 1.17 12.07
C VAL A 141 -3.66 1.64 13.46
N GLU A 142 -4.51 2.66 13.58
CA GLU A 142 -5.03 3.17 14.86
C GLU A 142 -5.73 2.06 15.66
N GLU A 143 -6.52 1.23 14.98
CA GLU A 143 -7.23 0.08 15.58
C GLU A 143 -6.27 -1.05 16.00
N THR A 144 -5.05 -1.07 15.43
CA THR A 144 -4.07 -2.14 15.65
C THR A 144 -3.13 -1.89 16.82
N VAL A 145 -2.73 -0.62 17.03
CA VAL A 145 -1.64 -0.27 17.94
C VAL A 145 -2.12 0.57 19.12
N THR A 146 -1.31 0.66 20.17
CA THR A 146 -1.61 1.55 21.30
C THR A 146 -1.60 3.02 20.86
N SER A 147 -2.34 3.90 21.54
CA SER A 147 -2.38 5.35 21.21
C SER A 147 -0.98 6.00 21.17
N ARG A 148 -0.05 5.54 22.02
CA ARG A 148 1.35 5.99 22.00
C ARG A 148 2.08 5.60 20.72
N GLN A 149 1.88 4.36 20.27
CA GLN A 149 2.46 3.87 19.02
C GLN A 149 1.83 4.59 17.83
N PHE A 150 0.52 4.82 17.86
CA PHE A 150 -0.18 5.55 16.81
C PHE A 150 0.31 7.01 16.66
N ALA A 151 0.50 7.72 17.77
CA ALA A 151 1.10 9.06 17.74
C ALA A 151 2.51 9.05 17.12
N SER A 152 3.29 7.99 17.36
CA SER A 152 4.61 7.81 16.74
C SER A 152 4.49 7.57 15.24
N PHE A 153 3.53 6.75 14.82
CA PHE A 153 3.24 6.47 13.42
C PHE A 153 2.86 7.73 12.63
N GLN A 154 1.96 8.56 13.17
CA GLN A 154 1.58 9.84 12.56
C GLN A 154 2.79 10.77 12.37
N LYS A 155 3.69 10.79 13.36
CA LYS A 155 4.94 11.55 13.27
C LYS A 155 5.80 11.07 12.09
N TRP A 156 5.92 9.75 11.88
CA TRP A 156 6.74 9.20 10.80
C TRP A 156 6.22 9.53 9.40
N ILE A 157 4.90 9.56 9.20
CA ILE A 157 4.31 9.99 7.92
C ILE A 157 4.76 11.41 7.57
N THR A 158 4.73 12.32 8.55
CA THR A 158 5.07 13.72 8.30
C THR A 158 6.57 13.99 8.16
N GLU A 159 7.42 13.26 8.91
CA GLU A 159 8.89 13.40 8.94
C GLU A 159 9.58 12.98 7.62
N ASN A 160 8.90 12.24 6.75
CA ASN A 160 9.32 11.97 5.39
C ASN A 160 10.68 11.24 5.22
N SER A 161 11.04 10.39 6.18
CA SER A 161 12.33 9.67 6.19
C SER A 161 12.40 8.50 5.19
N VAL A 162 11.26 8.12 4.59
CA VAL A 162 11.16 7.01 3.62
C VAL A 162 11.97 7.25 2.35
N SER A 163 12.17 8.52 1.95
CA SER A 163 13.01 8.95 0.81
C SER A 163 14.46 8.45 0.88
N ARG A 164 14.92 8.02 2.06
CA ARG A 164 16.28 7.52 2.27
C ARG A 164 16.40 6.00 2.05
N ILE A 165 15.28 5.29 1.96
CA ILE A 165 15.23 3.85 1.67
C ILE A 165 15.26 3.69 0.14
N ILE A 166 16.47 3.60 -0.40
CA ILE A 166 16.74 3.56 -1.85
C ILE A 166 16.73 2.12 -2.36
N TYR A 167 17.27 1.18 -1.59
CA TYR A 167 17.36 -0.23 -1.98
C TYR A 167 16.04 -0.94 -1.67
N MET A 168 15.17 -1.03 -2.68
CA MET A 168 13.84 -1.62 -2.56
C MET A 168 13.84 -3.07 -2.11
N GLN A 169 14.91 -3.83 -2.35
CA GLN A 169 15.05 -5.22 -1.91
C GLN A 169 14.90 -5.35 -0.39
N TYR A 170 15.14 -4.26 0.35
CA TYR A 170 14.87 -4.21 1.77
C TYR A 170 13.38 -4.38 2.10
N ILE A 171 12.47 -3.86 1.27
CA ILE A 171 11.03 -4.04 1.46
C ILE A 171 10.64 -5.50 1.21
N ASP A 172 11.23 -6.16 0.20
CA ASP A 172 11.02 -7.61 -0.02
C ASP A 172 11.54 -8.44 1.15
N TYR A 173 12.71 -8.07 1.69
CA TYR A 173 13.22 -8.67 2.92
C TYR A 173 12.25 -8.49 4.10
N LEU A 174 11.63 -7.32 4.25
CA LEU A 174 10.64 -7.08 5.31
C LEU A 174 9.36 -7.88 5.07
N ASN A 175 8.85 -7.95 3.84
CA ASN A 175 7.71 -8.79 3.47
C ASN A 175 8.01 -10.26 3.81
N SER A 176 9.22 -10.72 3.48
CA SER A 176 9.71 -12.05 3.83
C SER A 176 9.71 -12.32 5.31
N LYS A 177 10.36 -11.45 6.08
CA LYS A 177 10.39 -11.58 7.54
C LYS A 177 9.02 -11.48 8.18
N TRP A 178 8.09 -10.74 7.60
CA TRP A 178 6.74 -10.60 8.13
C TRP A 178 5.90 -11.87 7.90
N ASN A 179 6.02 -12.47 6.73
CA ASN A 179 5.31 -13.70 6.38
C ASN A 179 5.75 -14.89 7.25
N ASP A 180 7.04 -14.97 7.60
CA ASP A 180 7.59 -16.00 8.51
C ASP A 180 7.03 -15.94 9.95
N LEU A 181 6.41 -14.82 10.35
CA LEU A 181 5.83 -14.66 11.68
C LEU A 181 4.42 -15.24 11.72
N ASP A 182 4.03 -15.82 12.85
CA ASP A 182 2.63 -16.11 13.14
C ASP A 182 1.85 -14.83 13.48
N ALA A 183 0.51 -14.91 13.44
CA ALA A 183 -0.38 -13.76 13.67
C ALA A 183 -0.13 -13.03 15.01
N GLU A 184 0.19 -13.77 16.08
CA GLU A 184 0.47 -13.17 17.40
C GLU A 184 1.79 -12.42 17.43
N LYS A 185 2.84 -12.97 16.79
CA LYS A 185 4.11 -12.27 16.62
C LYS A 185 3.95 -11.05 15.71
N ARG A 186 3.14 -11.12 14.66
CA ARG A 186 2.84 -9.97 13.78
C ARG A 186 2.26 -8.81 14.59
N LYS A 187 1.20 -9.05 15.39
CA LYS A 187 0.62 -8.02 16.28
C LYS A 187 1.66 -7.38 17.19
N LYS A 188 2.49 -8.19 17.86
CA LYS A 188 3.53 -7.70 18.78
C LYS A 188 4.62 -6.89 18.07
N ASN A 189 4.96 -7.24 16.84
CA ASN A 189 6.04 -6.62 16.08
C ASN A 189 5.57 -5.53 15.11
N PHE A 190 4.26 -5.28 14.99
CA PHE A 190 3.69 -4.37 14.00
C PHE A 190 4.39 -3.01 13.98
N ASN A 191 4.47 -2.34 15.12
CA ASN A 191 5.08 -1.00 15.22
C ASN A 191 6.59 -1.01 14.89
N ILE A 192 7.28 -2.13 15.12
CA ILE A 192 8.70 -2.29 14.76
C ILE A 192 8.83 -2.36 13.23
N PHE A 193 7.99 -3.14 12.56
CA PHE A 193 7.97 -3.23 11.11
C PHE A 193 7.54 -1.92 10.46
N ALA A 194 6.50 -1.25 10.99
CA ALA A 194 6.07 0.06 10.52
C ALA A 194 7.18 1.12 10.60
N LYS A 195 7.99 1.09 11.67
CA LYS A 195 9.16 1.97 11.77
C LYS A 195 10.23 1.62 10.72
N ARG A 196 10.47 0.32 10.52
CA ARG A 196 11.46 -0.19 9.55
C ARG A 196 11.12 0.20 8.12
N THR A 197 9.84 0.34 7.75
CA THR A 197 9.42 0.74 6.41
C THR A 197 9.61 2.23 6.12
N CYS A 198 9.90 3.07 7.12
CA CYS A 198 10.01 4.52 6.89
C CYS A 198 11.29 5.16 7.45
N GLN A 199 12.15 4.39 8.15
CA GLN A 199 13.38 4.90 8.75
C GLN A 199 14.58 4.03 8.41
N LEU A 200 15.76 4.68 8.31
CA LEU A 200 17.03 3.99 8.23
C LEU A 200 17.31 3.30 9.56
N THR A 201 17.40 1.97 9.52
CA THR A 201 17.75 1.14 10.66
C THR A 201 19.06 0.42 10.40
N SER A 202 19.66 -0.17 11.45
CA SER A 202 20.81 -1.05 11.29
C SER A 202 20.54 -2.22 10.34
N ASP A 203 19.29 -2.69 10.29
CA ASP A 203 18.88 -3.78 9.40
C ASP A 203 18.88 -3.32 7.93
N TYR A 204 18.43 -2.10 7.65
CA TYR A 204 18.51 -1.52 6.30
C TYR A 204 19.96 -1.42 5.83
N GLU A 205 20.86 -0.85 6.65
CA GLU A 205 22.27 -0.71 6.27
C GLU A 205 22.94 -2.07 6.06
N ARG A 206 22.54 -3.09 6.81
CA ARG A 206 23.00 -4.46 6.59
C ARG A 206 22.50 -5.01 5.25
N GLN A 207 21.21 -4.88 4.94
CA GLN A 207 20.66 -5.39 3.68
C GLN A 207 21.22 -4.65 2.46
N LYS A 208 21.39 -3.34 2.56
CA LYS A 208 22.08 -2.54 1.55
C LYS A 208 23.48 -3.08 1.24
N ARG A 209 24.29 -3.40 2.27
CA ARG A 209 25.61 -4.00 2.07
C ARG A 209 25.53 -5.34 1.34
N LEU A 210 24.61 -6.22 1.74
CA LEU A 210 24.42 -7.53 1.08
C LEU A 210 24.04 -7.38 -0.39
N VAL A 211 23.15 -6.43 -0.72
CA VAL A 211 22.76 -6.16 -2.12
C VAL A 211 23.95 -5.65 -2.93
N ILE A 212 24.75 -4.74 -2.38
CA ILE A 212 25.96 -4.22 -3.05
C ILE A 212 27.00 -5.34 -3.25
N GLU A 213 27.24 -6.16 -2.23
CA GLU A 213 28.16 -7.29 -2.30
C GLU A 213 27.72 -8.29 -3.37
N ALA A 214 26.43 -8.65 -3.41
CA ALA A 214 25.87 -9.54 -4.43
C ALA A 214 25.97 -8.93 -5.84
N ALA A 215 25.70 -7.63 -6.00
CA ALA A 215 25.83 -6.93 -7.28
C ALA A 215 27.27 -6.95 -7.80
N ILE A 216 28.25 -6.78 -6.92
CA ILE A 216 29.68 -6.91 -7.25
C ILE A 216 30.03 -8.34 -7.67
N GLU A 217 29.58 -9.33 -6.91
CA GLU A 217 29.83 -10.76 -7.18
C GLU A 217 29.24 -11.17 -8.55
N HIS A 218 28.01 -10.78 -8.83
CA HIS A 218 27.30 -11.10 -10.06
C HIS A 218 27.58 -10.14 -11.23
N ARG A 219 28.37 -9.08 -11.00
CA ARG A 219 28.73 -8.05 -11.99
C ARG A 219 27.52 -7.39 -12.66
N CYS A 220 26.50 -7.08 -11.87
CA CYS A 220 25.28 -6.40 -12.31
C CYS A 220 25.06 -5.12 -11.50
N LEU A 221 24.04 -4.34 -11.87
CA LEU A 221 23.61 -3.20 -11.06
C LEU A 221 22.91 -3.70 -9.79
N PRO A 222 22.99 -2.94 -8.67
CA PRO A 222 22.26 -3.29 -7.46
C PRO A 222 20.74 -3.38 -7.64
N SER A 223 20.17 -2.66 -8.62
CA SER A 223 18.75 -2.72 -8.99
C SER A 223 18.35 -4.05 -9.64
N GLU A 224 19.31 -4.77 -10.26
CA GLU A 224 19.10 -6.09 -10.88
C GLU A 224 19.16 -7.24 -9.88
N ILE A 225 19.55 -6.97 -8.63
CA ILE A 225 19.50 -7.97 -7.55
C ILE A 225 18.06 -8.08 -7.06
N HIS A 226 17.50 -9.27 -7.15
CA HIS A 226 16.13 -9.57 -6.74
C HIS A 226 16.09 -10.56 -5.58
N TYR A 227 15.14 -10.35 -4.66
CA TYR A 227 14.81 -11.36 -3.66
C TYR A 227 14.11 -12.56 -4.35
N PRO A 228 14.35 -13.81 -3.91
CA PRO A 228 13.75 -14.98 -4.56
C PRO A 228 12.22 -14.90 -4.63
N SER A 229 11.64 -15.05 -5.82
CA SER A 229 10.20 -14.92 -6.07
C SER A 229 9.36 -16.06 -5.46
N GLU A 230 9.97 -17.21 -5.18
CA GLU A 230 9.31 -18.37 -4.56
C GLU A 230 8.66 -18.04 -3.21
N PHE A 231 9.15 -16.99 -2.56
CA PHE A 231 8.59 -16.42 -1.35
C PHE A 231 7.09 -16.09 -1.46
N TYR A 232 6.61 -15.69 -2.64
CA TYR A 232 5.23 -15.26 -2.85
C TYR A 232 4.25 -16.39 -3.22
N ASN A 233 4.73 -17.63 -3.38
CA ASN A 233 3.91 -18.72 -3.93
C ASN A 233 2.93 -19.34 -2.91
N HIS A 234 3.18 -19.17 -1.61
CA HIS A 234 2.35 -19.74 -0.54
C HIS A 234 2.16 -18.74 0.60
N VAL A 235 1.33 -17.72 0.36
CA VAL A 235 0.97 -16.71 1.37
C VAL A 235 -0.31 -17.14 2.07
N GLU A 236 -0.23 -17.37 3.38
CA GLU A 236 -1.42 -17.53 4.22
C GLU A 236 -1.90 -16.14 4.64
N TRP A 237 -2.94 -15.63 3.98
CA TRP A 237 -3.50 -14.30 4.24
C TRP A 237 -4.15 -14.19 5.62
#